data_AF-A0A7S4BJK0-F1
#
_entry.id   AF-A0A7S4BJK0-F1
#
_cell.length_a   1.000
_cell.length_b   1.000
_cell.length_c   1.000
_cell.angle_alpha   90.00
_cell.angle_beta   90.00
_cell.angle_gamma   90.00
#
_symmetry.space_group_name_H-M   'P 1'
#
loop_
_entity.id
_entity.type
_entity.pdbx_description
1 polymer ?
#
loop_
_entity_poly.entity_id
_entity_poly.type
_entity_poly.pdbx_seq_one_letter_code
_entity_poly.pdbx_strand_id
1 'polypeptide(L)'
;MASFLRRQQPELDIDSDDVLCVQLAGLVHDLGHGPFSHMFESFMVRLERKGSRDGDGEPRKAWKHEDMSAQILRRLLVTNKIDLAQYMSKDAKHEEQLNFVIMLVDGLGESAQWPDNVGRPETKRFL
;
A
#
# COMPACT_ATOMS: atom_id res chain seq x y z
N MET A 1 -4.83 12.49 -10.01
CA MET A 1 -5.24 11.57 -11.09
C MET A 1 -6.64 11.01 -10.86
N ALA A 2 -6.91 10.31 -9.74
CA ALA A 2 -8.23 9.73 -9.44
C ALA A 2 -9.40 10.74 -9.55
N SER A 3 -9.25 11.97 -9.03
CA SER A 3 -10.30 13.00 -9.14
C SER A 3 -10.57 13.44 -10.59
N PHE A 4 -9.60 13.30 -11.49
CA PHE A 4 -9.79 13.58 -12.91
C PHE A 4 -10.62 12.47 -13.55
N LEU A 5 -10.24 11.21 -13.36
CA LEU A 5 -11.00 10.05 -13.84
C LEU A 5 -12.44 10.07 -13.33
N ARG A 6 -12.65 10.36 -12.04
CA ARG A 6 -13.99 10.50 -11.45
C ARG A 6 -14.88 11.48 -12.20
N ARG A 7 -14.32 12.60 -12.67
CA ARG A 7 -15.08 13.63 -13.40
C ARG A 7 -15.29 13.29 -14.86
N GLN A 8 -14.32 12.63 -15.49
CA GLN A 8 -14.36 12.36 -16.93
C GLN A 8 -15.04 11.03 -17.27
N GLN A 9 -15.08 10.09 -16.33
CA GLN A 9 -15.62 8.74 -16.50
C GLN A 9 -16.49 8.35 -15.30
N PRO A 10 -17.69 8.96 -15.16
CA PRO A 10 -18.60 8.66 -14.04
C PRO A 10 -19.01 7.18 -13.96
N GLU A 11 -18.97 6.45 -15.08
CA GLU A 11 -19.26 5.02 -15.16
C GLU A 11 -18.29 4.12 -14.38
N LEU A 12 -17.11 4.65 -14.01
CA LEU A 12 -16.14 3.95 -13.15
C LEU A 12 -16.49 3.99 -11.66
N ASP A 13 -17.56 4.71 -11.31
CA ASP A 13 -18.13 4.79 -9.95
C ASP A 13 -17.13 5.20 -8.87
N ILE A 14 -16.11 6.00 -9.22
CA ILE A 14 -15.06 6.43 -8.29
C ILE A 14 -15.68 7.33 -7.22
N ASP A 15 -15.57 6.93 -5.95
CA ASP A 15 -16.16 7.68 -4.84
C ASP A 15 -15.16 8.65 -4.17
N SER A 16 -15.51 9.24 -3.02
CA SER A 16 -14.60 10.07 -2.24
C SER A 16 -13.51 9.27 -1.54
N ASP A 17 -13.83 8.05 -1.12
CA ASP A 17 -12.94 7.20 -0.33
C ASP A 17 -11.84 6.63 -1.24
N ASP A 18 -12.17 6.26 -2.48
CA ASP A 18 -11.24 5.91 -3.55
C ASP A 18 -10.21 7.03 -3.77
N VAL A 19 -10.69 8.27 -3.92
CA VAL A 19 -9.81 9.43 -4.15
C VAL A 19 -8.89 9.64 -2.95
N LEU A 20 -9.41 9.53 -1.72
CA LEU A 20 -8.62 9.69 -0.51
C LEU A 20 -7.57 8.59 -0.36
N CYS A 21 -7.93 7.33 -0.62
CA CYS A 21 -7.00 6.20 -0.57
C CYS A 21 -5.87 6.36 -1.60
N VAL A 22 -6.18 6.77 -2.83
CA VAL A 22 -5.14 7.03 -3.85
C VAL A 22 -4.24 8.19 -3.45
N GLN A 23 -4.79 9.26 -2.88
CA GLN A 23 -4.00 10.38 -2.36
C GLN A 23 -3.09 9.95 -1.20
N LEU A 24 -3.62 9.14 -0.28
CA LEU A 24 -2.87 8.63 0.86
C LEU A 24 -1.75 7.70 0.39
N ALA A 25 -2.01 6.79 -0.55
CA ALA A 25 -0.99 5.95 -1.16
C ALA A 25 0.12 6.78 -1.80
N GLY A 26 -0.22 7.82 -2.58
CA GLY A 26 0.77 8.72 -3.15
C GLY A 26 1.59 9.49 -2.10
N LEU A 27 0.97 9.87 -0.98
CA LEU A 27 1.66 10.54 0.14
C LEU A 27 2.65 9.61 0.85
N VAL A 28 2.34 8.32 0.94
CA VAL A 28 3.05 7.36 1.82
C VAL A 28 3.95 6.38 1.07
N HIS A 29 3.94 6.37 -0.27
CA HIS A 29 4.65 5.36 -1.07
C HIS A 29 6.14 5.27 -0.78
N ASP A 30 6.78 6.40 -0.46
CA ASP A 30 8.23 6.52 -0.24
C ASP A 30 8.64 6.56 1.24
N LEU A 31 7.72 6.31 2.20
CA LEU A 31 8.03 6.35 3.63
C LEU A 31 9.18 5.42 4.03
N GLY A 32 9.32 4.30 3.33
CA GLY A 32 10.30 3.26 3.57
C GLY A 32 11.70 3.54 3.03
N HIS A 33 11.92 4.66 2.35
CA HIS A 33 13.27 5.00 1.89
C HIS A 33 14.24 5.20 3.05
N GLY A 34 15.33 4.44 3.01
CA GLY A 34 16.48 4.65 3.90
C GLY A 34 17.39 5.79 3.44
N PRO A 35 18.49 6.04 4.17
CA PRO A 35 19.48 7.06 3.82
C PRO A 35 20.00 6.90 2.39
N PHE A 36 19.98 7.96 1.59
CA PHE A 36 20.37 7.89 0.17
C PHE A 36 19.45 7.01 -0.71
N SER A 37 18.19 6.83 -0.33
CA SER A 37 17.11 6.23 -1.13
C SER A 37 17.46 4.85 -1.70
N HIS A 38 17.47 4.66 -3.03
CA HIS A 38 17.79 3.36 -3.64
C HIS A 38 19.22 2.86 -3.38
N MET A 39 20.14 3.73 -2.96
CA MET A 39 21.47 3.26 -2.54
C MET A 39 21.36 2.40 -1.28
N PHE A 40 20.49 2.79 -0.34
CA PHE A 40 20.21 1.99 0.85
C PHE A 40 19.60 0.65 0.49
N GLU A 41 18.58 0.66 -0.38
CA GLU A 41 17.92 -0.55 -0.87
C GLU A 41 18.93 -1.53 -1.48
N SER A 42 19.73 -1.04 -2.42
CA SER A 42 20.78 -1.82 -3.08
C SER A 42 21.81 -2.37 -2.08
N PHE A 43 22.13 -1.60 -1.04
CA PHE A 43 23.02 -2.02 0.03
C PHE A 43 22.40 -3.12 0.89
N MET A 44 21.13 -2.98 1.29
CA MET A 44 20.39 -3.99 2.07
C MET A 44 20.29 -5.31 1.32
N VAL A 45 19.89 -5.28 0.04
CA VAL A 45 19.82 -6.47 -0.82
C VAL A 45 21.18 -7.17 -0.95
N ARG A 46 22.29 -6.42 -0.95
CA ARG A 46 23.65 -7.01 -0.98
C ARG A 46 24.08 -7.61 0.36
N LEU A 47 23.60 -7.06 1.47
CA LEU A 47 23.90 -7.58 2.81
C LEU A 47 23.10 -8.84 3.14
N GLU A 48 21.92 -8.99 2.55
CA GLU A 48 21.13 -10.22 2.66
C GLU A 48 21.96 -11.40 2.14
N ARG A 49 22.36 -12.27 3.08
CA ARG A 49 23.20 -13.43 2.78
C ARG A 49 22.45 -14.34 1.81
N LYS A 50 23.08 -14.73 0.70
CA LYS A 50 22.55 -15.82 -0.15
C LYS A 50 22.30 -17.05 0.72
N GLY A 51 21.03 -17.41 0.90
CA GLY A 51 20.60 -18.54 1.73
C GLY A 51 20.12 -18.19 3.14
N SER A 52 19.97 -16.90 3.49
CA SER A 52 19.23 -16.53 4.69
C SER A 52 17.78 -16.99 4.55
N ARG A 53 17.38 -17.88 5.46
CA ARG A 53 16.03 -18.38 5.57
C ARG A 53 15.29 -17.58 6.61
N ASP A 54 14.00 -17.37 6.37
CA ASP A 54 13.10 -16.83 7.38
C ASP A 54 12.85 -17.86 8.47
N GLY A 55 12.12 -17.49 9.52
CA GLY A 55 11.83 -18.39 10.66
C GLY A 55 11.18 -19.72 10.25
N ASP A 56 10.53 -19.74 9.08
CA ASP A 56 9.81 -20.88 8.53
C ASP A 56 10.65 -21.70 7.51
N GLY A 57 11.92 -21.33 7.30
CA GLY A 57 12.81 -22.05 6.38
C GLY A 57 12.73 -21.63 4.91
N GLU A 58 11.82 -20.71 4.57
CA GLU A 58 11.67 -20.16 3.21
C GLU A 58 12.77 -19.14 2.86
N PRO A 59 13.11 -18.98 1.57
CA PRO A 59 14.03 -17.93 1.14
C PRO A 59 13.50 -16.56 1.54
N ARG A 60 14.32 -15.80 2.27
CA ARG A 60 13.95 -14.44 2.68
C ARG A 60 13.61 -13.58 1.47
N LYS A 61 12.44 -12.94 1.51
CA LYS A 61 12.04 -11.94 0.51
C LYS A 61 13.09 -10.82 0.50
N ALA A 62 13.56 -10.45 -0.68
CA ALA A 62 14.53 -9.37 -0.84
C ALA A 62 13.98 -8.07 -0.25
N TRP A 63 14.81 -7.32 0.46
CA TRP A 63 14.40 -6.02 1.02
C TRP A 63 13.92 -5.07 -0.08
N LYS A 64 12.79 -4.42 0.18
CA LYS A 64 12.19 -3.39 -0.67
C LYS A 64 11.74 -2.21 0.17
N HIS A 65 11.87 -0.99 -0.36
CA HIS A 65 11.41 0.20 0.36
C HIS A 65 9.88 0.25 0.44
N GLU A 66 9.14 -0.31 -0.52
CA GLU A 66 7.68 -0.40 -0.49
C GLU A 66 7.19 -1.23 0.72
N ASP A 67 7.78 -2.41 0.95
CA ASP A 67 7.50 -3.26 2.11
C ASP A 67 7.78 -2.53 3.43
N MET A 68 8.76 -1.63 3.44
CA MET A 68 9.08 -0.79 4.59
C MET A 68 8.11 0.38 4.74
N SER A 69 7.65 0.98 3.63
CA SER A 69 6.61 2.02 3.62
C SER A 69 5.33 1.50 4.28
N ALA A 70 4.90 0.27 3.95
CA ALA A 70 3.75 -0.36 4.58
C ALA A 70 3.93 -0.54 6.10
N GLN A 71 5.12 -0.99 6.54
CA GLN A 71 5.43 -1.16 7.97
C GLN A 71 5.43 0.18 8.73
N ILE A 72 6.05 1.21 8.16
CA ILE A 72 6.09 2.55 8.75
C ILE A 72 4.69 3.15 8.80
N LEU A 73 3.88 3.00 7.74
CA LEU A 73 2.49 3.47 7.73
C LEU A 73 1.69 2.83 8.86
N ARG A 74 1.72 1.50 9.00
CA ARG A 74 1.06 0.79 10.11
C ARG A 74 1.50 1.34 11.47
N ARG A 75 2.81 1.56 11.63
CA ARG A 75 3.36 2.13 12.87
C ARG A 75 2.90 3.57 13.12
N LEU A 76 2.85 4.42 12.10
CA LEU A 76 2.39 5.80 12.20
C LEU A 76 0.93 5.86 12.63
N LEU A 77 0.05 5.05 12.05
CA LEU A 77 -1.37 5.02 12.41
C LEU A 77 -1.57 4.59 13.86
N VAL A 78 -0.93 3.49 14.28
CA VAL A 78 -1.01 3.01 15.67
C VAL A 78 -0.43 4.00 16.67
N THR A 79 0.76 4.54 16.40
CA THR A 79 1.46 5.43 17.33
C THR A 79 0.69 6.73 17.55
N ASN A 80 0.09 7.27 16.48
CA ASN A 80 -0.64 8.53 16.52
C ASN A 80 -2.15 8.33 16.76
N LYS A 81 -2.61 7.09 16.96
CA LYS A 81 -4.03 6.74 17.16
C LYS A 81 -4.92 7.28 16.02
N ILE A 82 -4.42 7.22 14.80
CA ILE A 82 -5.15 7.65 13.60
C ILE A 82 -6.00 6.49 13.12
N ASP A 83 -7.31 6.68 13.15
CA ASP A 83 -8.25 5.75 12.54
C ASP A 83 -8.70 6.29 11.17
N LEU A 84 -8.30 5.61 10.09
CA LEU A 84 -8.65 5.98 8.72
C LEU A 84 -10.17 6.04 8.49
N ALA A 85 -10.96 5.21 9.18
CA ALA A 85 -12.42 5.21 9.04
C ALA A 85 -13.05 6.56 9.42
N GLN A 86 -12.40 7.34 10.29
CA GLN A 86 -12.90 8.66 10.72
C GLN A 86 -12.90 9.70 9.59
N TYR A 87 -12.16 9.45 8.51
CA TYR A 87 -12.02 10.37 7.38
C TYR A 87 -12.79 9.91 6.14
N MET A 88 -13.56 8.83 6.25
CA MET A 88 -14.19 8.13 5.13
C MET A 88 -15.71 7.99 5.32
N SER A 89 -16.38 7.32 4.37
CA SER A 89 -17.80 7.00 4.50
C SER A 89 -18.11 6.20 5.77
N LYS A 90 -19.37 6.27 6.23
CA LYS A 90 -19.79 5.67 7.52
C LYS A 90 -19.56 4.16 7.63
N ASP A 91 -19.52 3.46 6.50
CA ASP A 91 -19.36 2.01 6.44
C ASP A 91 -17.90 1.59 6.21
N ALA A 92 -16.98 2.56 6.06
CA ALA A 92 -15.57 2.30 5.84
C ALA A 92 -14.93 1.65 7.08
N LYS A 93 -14.23 0.52 6.87
CA LYS A 93 -13.48 -0.16 7.92
C LYS A 93 -12.01 0.18 7.83
N HIS A 94 -11.41 0.59 8.95
CA HIS A 94 -9.99 0.94 9.06
C HIS A 94 -9.07 -0.01 8.29
N GLU A 95 -9.16 -1.31 8.59
CA GLU A 95 -8.28 -2.34 8.04
C GLU A 95 -8.43 -2.50 6.54
N GLU A 96 -9.66 -2.43 6.01
CA GLU A 96 -9.89 -2.55 4.56
C GLU A 96 -9.26 -1.38 3.81
N GLN A 97 -9.40 -0.16 4.33
CA GLN A 97 -8.83 1.04 3.71
C GLN A 97 -7.30 1.04 3.81
N LEU A 98 -6.75 0.61 4.95
CA LEU A 98 -5.32 0.45 5.14
C LEU A 98 -4.74 -0.61 4.18
N ASN A 99 -5.39 -1.75 4.03
CA ASN A 99 -4.96 -2.81 3.12
C ASN A 99 -5.02 -2.34 1.66
N PHE A 100 -6.04 -1.57 1.28
CA PHE A 100 -6.12 -1.00 -0.07
C PHE A 100 -4.98 -0.01 -0.32
N VAL A 101 -4.69 0.90 0.62
CA VAL A 101 -3.58 1.85 0.51
C VAL A 101 -2.22 1.13 0.42
N ILE A 102 -2.01 0.10 1.23
CA ILE A 102 -0.78 -0.72 1.17
C ILE A 102 -0.68 -1.45 -0.17
N MET A 103 -1.77 -2.01 -0.68
CA MET A 103 -1.78 -2.66 -2.00
C MET A 103 -1.41 -1.69 -3.13
N LEU A 104 -1.85 -0.42 -3.05
CA LEU A 104 -1.47 0.61 -4.01
C LEU A 104 0.03 0.97 -3.95
N VAL A 105 0.64 0.87 -2.76
CA VAL A 105 2.07 1.13 -2.55
C VAL A 105 2.93 -0.08 -2.99
N ASP A 106 2.55 -1.28 -2.56
CA ASP A 106 3.29 -2.52 -2.86
C ASP A 106 3.12 -2.96 -4.32
N GLY A 107 1.98 -2.61 -4.92
CA GLY A 107 1.55 -3.05 -6.24
C GLY A 107 0.92 -4.45 -6.22
N LEU A 108 0.03 -4.67 -7.19
CA LEU A 108 -0.60 -5.97 -7.43
C LEU A 108 -0.21 -6.48 -8.82
N GLY A 109 0.36 -7.68 -8.90
CA GLY A 109 0.77 -8.27 -10.18
C GLY A 109 -0.40 -8.44 -11.15
N GLU A 110 -0.14 -8.35 -12.46
CA GLU A 110 -1.19 -8.39 -13.50
C GLU A 110 -2.07 -9.65 -13.45
N SER A 111 -1.48 -10.80 -13.14
CA SER A 111 -2.18 -12.09 -13.02
C SER A 111 -2.57 -12.44 -11.58
N ALA A 112 -2.29 -11.56 -10.61
CA ALA A 112 -2.66 -11.81 -9.22
C ALA A 112 -4.19 -11.72 -9.05
N GLN A 113 -4.72 -12.59 -8.20
CA GLN A 113 -6.12 -12.57 -7.79
C GLN A 113 -6.41 -11.28 -7.00
N TRP A 114 -7.59 -10.71 -7.19
CA TRP A 114 -8.03 -9.54 -6.43
C TRP A 114 -8.22 -9.90 -4.94
N PRO A 115 -7.65 -9.13 -4.00
CA PRO A 115 -7.81 -9.41 -2.57
C PRO A 115 -9.25 -9.20 -2.09
N ASP A 116 -9.70 -10.01 -1.14
CA ASP A 116 -11.04 -9.91 -0.53
C ASP A 116 -11.11 -8.94 0.65
N ASN A 117 -9.97 -8.43 1.11
CA ASN A 117 -9.81 -7.66 2.35
C ASN A 117 -9.43 -6.18 2.14
N VAL A 118 -9.64 -5.66 0.92
CA VAL A 118 -9.33 -4.26 0.55
C VAL A 118 -10.57 -3.36 0.48
N GLY A 119 -11.76 -3.89 0.81
CA GLY A 119 -13.00 -3.12 0.83
C GLY A 119 -13.38 -2.50 -0.52
N ARG A 120 -12.85 -3.04 -1.63
CA ARG A 120 -13.16 -2.63 -3.01
C ARG A 120 -13.33 -3.86 -3.91
N PRO A 121 -14.23 -3.82 -4.89
CA PRO A 121 -14.39 -4.90 -5.87
C PRO A 121 -13.29 -4.87 -6.93
N GLU A 122 -13.08 -5.99 -7.62
CA GLU A 122 -12.08 -6.11 -8.70
C GLU A 122 -12.30 -5.11 -9.85
N THR A 123 -13.54 -4.63 -10.05
CA THR A 123 -13.84 -3.57 -11.02
C THR A 123 -13.06 -2.27 -10.75
N LYS A 124 -12.47 -2.10 -9.57
CA LYS A 124 -11.62 -0.97 -9.17
C LYS A 124 -10.11 -1.19 -9.40
N ARG A 125 -9.70 -2.27 -10.07
CA ARG A 125 -8.28 -2.61 -10.32
C ARG A 125 -7.47 -1.55 -11.06
N PHE A 126 -8.14 -0.62 -11.74
CA PHE A 126 -7.50 0.47 -12.48
C PHE A 126 -7.03 1.63 -11.59
N LEU A 127 -7.44 1.67 -10.31
CA LEU A 127 -7.01 2.66 -9.32
C LEU A 127 -5.58 2.42 -8.88
#